data_AF-A0AAW1VJS6-F1
#
_entry.id   AF-A0AAW1VJS6-F1
#
_cell.length_a   1.000
_cell.length_b   1.000
_cell.length_c   1.000
_cell.angle_alpha   90.00
_cell.angle_beta   90.00
_cell.angle_gamma   90.00
#
_symmetry.space_group_name_H-M   'P 1'
#
loop_
_entity.id
_entity.type
_entity.pdbx_description
1 polymer ?
#
loop_
_entity_poly.entity_id
_entity_poly.type
_entity_poly.pdbx_seq_one_letter_code
_entity_poly.pdbx_strand_id
1 'polypeptide(L)'
;MGACAWSSTSSRRSFGAILLFATVLTGAVFRPVLSDPSDEACLTHLSQSLQDPNRSLKNWTKSTFANPCSGFTSYLQGATCNNGRIYKLSLTSLSLRGSISPFLANCTNLQALDLSSNFITGPIPAELQSLVNLAVLNLSSNRLQGPIPPQLTLCAYLNVIDLHQNLLTGTIPQQLGLLVRLSAFDVSNNKLSGPIPSSLGNRSGSLPRFNASSFLGNKELYGYPLPPLKTKGLSVLAIVGIGLGSGFASLVLSFTGVCIWLKITERKMALEEGKITQLMPDY
;
A
#
# COMPACT_ATOMS: atom_id res chain seq x y z
N MET A 1 12.32 34.78 -113.46
CA MET A 1 11.17 35.18 -112.61
C MET A 1 11.37 34.57 -111.23
N GLY A 2 11.38 35.39 -110.18
CA GLY A 2 11.15 34.95 -108.79
C GLY A 2 12.29 35.20 -107.79
N ALA A 3 11.90 35.81 -106.66
CA ALA A 3 12.61 36.13 -105.41
C ALA A 3 13.37 37.47 -105.37
N CYS A 4 13.31 38.31 -104.32
CA CYS A 4 12.53 38.36 -103.07
C CYS A 4 12.77 39.75 -102.44
N ALA A 5 11.79 40.38 -101.78
CA ALA A 5 12.03 41.49 -100.84
C ALA A 5 10.92 41.65 -99.76
N TRP A 6 11.38 41.68 -98.51
CA TRP A 6 10.99 42.50 -97.35
C TRP A 6 9.60 42.40 -96.65
N SER A 7 9.67 41.86 -95.43
CA SER A 7 9.33 42.44 -94.12
C SER A 7 7.89 42.52 -93.56
N SER A 8 7.86 42.16 -92.25
CA SER A 8 7.01 42.62 -91.13
C SER A 8 5.61 42.02 -90.93
N THR A 9 5.36 41.44 -89.75
CA THR A 9 4.43 42.00 -88.74
C THR A 9 4.41 41.18 -87.43
N SER A 10 4.10 41.90 -86.35
CA SER A 10 4.10 41.45 -84.95
C SER A 10 2.83 40.69 -84.57
N SER A 11 2.93 39.76 -83.61
CA SER A 11 1.78 39.32 -82.79
C SER A 11 2.22 39.08 -81.36
N ARG A 12 1.81 39.98 -80.46
CA ARG A 12 1.88 39.85 -79.00
C ARG A 12 1.07 38.62 -78.56
N ARG A 13 1.65 37.75 -77.73
CA ARG A 13 0.89 36.82 -76.88
C ARG A 13 1.31 37.02 -75.43
N SER A 14 0.33 37.44 -74.64
CA SER A 14 0.39 37.63 -73.19
C SER A 14 0.59 36.29 -72.50
N PHE A 15 1.71 36.08 -71.83
CA PHE A 15 1.90 34.97 -70.91
C PHE A 15 1.19 35.30 -69.59
N GLY A 16 -0.02 34.74 -69.41
CA GLY A 16 -0.68 34.74 -68.11
C GLY A 16 0.09 33.84 -67.14
N ALA A 17 0.71 34.43 -66.13
CA ALA A 17 1.28 33.68 -65.01
C ALA A 17 0.12 33.10 -64.17
N ILE A 18 -0.11 31.80 -64.27
CA ILE A 18 -1.03 31.08 -63.39
C ILE A 18 -0.32 30.94 -62.05
N LEU A 19 -0.62 31.84 -61.12
CA LEU A 19 -0.28 31.71 -59.70
C LEU A 19 -1.07 30.53 -59.13
N LEU A 20 -0.44 29.36 -59.05
CA LEU A 20 -0.92 28.24 -58.25
C LEU A 20 -0.80 28.64 -56.77
N PHE A 21 -1.87 29.16 -56.20
CA PHE A 21 -2.04 29.22 -54.75
C PHE A 21 -2.16 27.78 -54.23
N ALA A 22 -1.03 27.20 -53.83
CA ALA A 22 -1.05 26.03 -52.98
C ALA A 22 -1.61 26.46 -51.62
N THR A 23 -2.92 26.27 -51.43
CA THR A 23 -3.53 26.34 -50.11
C THR A 23 -2.86 25.26 -49.27
N VAL A 24 -1.94 25.66 -48.39
CA VAL A 24 -1.49 24.81 -47.30
C VAL A 24 -2.72 24.57 -46.44
N LEU A 25 -3.41 23.45 -46.71
CA LEU A 25 -4.36 22.90 -45.78
C LEU A 25 -3.51 22.55 -44.55
N THR A 26 -3.47 23.45 -43.56
CA THR A 26 -3.12 23.06 -42.20
C THR A 26 -4.27 22.22 -41.67
N GLY A 27 -4.44 21.03 -42.26
CA GLY A 27 -5.12 19.95 -41.60
C GLY A 27 -4.31 19.73 -40.34
N ALA A 28 -4.91 20.04 -39.19
CA ALA A 28 -4.42 19.52 -37.93
C ALA A 28 -4.31 18.02 -38.16
N VAL A 29 -3.08 17.54 -38.35
CA VAL A 29 -2.80 16.11 -38.40
C VAL A 29 -3.19 15.63 -37.02
N PHE A 30 -4.41 15.11 -36.88
CA PHE A 30 -4.77 14.24 -35.78
C PHE A 30 -3.79 13.08 -35.91
N ARG A 31 -2.65 13.18 -35.22
CA ARG A 31 -1.80 12.03 -34.98
C ARG A 31 -2.73 11.04 -34.29
N PRO A 32 -2.99 9.85 -34.87
CA PRO A 32 -3.66 8.82 -34.12
C PRO A 32 -2.81 8.64 -32.86
N VAL A 33 -3.42 8.84 -31.70
CA VAL A 33 -2.73 8.56 -30.44
C VAL A 33 -2.38 7.08 -30.52
N LEU A 34 -1.10 6.79 -30.77
CA LEU A 34 -0.61 5.43 -30.81
C LEU A 34 -0.85 4.84 -29.44
N SER A 35 -1.66 3.78 -29.40
CA SER A 35 -1.93 3.00 -28.21
C SER A 35 -0.60 2.54 -27.62
N ASP A 36 -0.31 2.90 -26.37
CA ASP A 36 0.89 2.41 -25.71
C ASP A 36 0.69 0.91 -25.41
N PRO A 37 1.51 -0.01 -25.94
CA PRO A 37 1.39 -1.44 -25.68
C PRO A 37 1.46 -1.79 -24.18
N SER A 38 2.02 -0.89 -23.37
CA SER A 38 2.08 -1.00 -21.91
C SER A 38 0.71 -0.84 -21.25
N ASP A 39 -0.16 0.02 -21.80
CA ASP A 39 -1.50 0.27 -21.24
C ASP A 39 -2.43 -0.93 -21.50
N GLU A 40 -2.37 -1.56 -22.68
CA GLU A 40 -3.14 -2.78 -22.99
C GLU A 40 -2.75 -3.95 -22.07
N ALA A 41 -1.45 -4.18 -21.89
CA ALA A 41 -0.94 -5.26 -21.04
C ALA A 41 -1.35 -5.06 -19.57
N CYS A 42 -1.19 -3.82 -19.07
CA CYS A 42 -1.58 -3.44 -17.71
C CYS A 42 -3.06 -3.73 -17.43
N LEU A 43 -3.97 -3.26 -18.30
CA LEU A 43 -5.41 -3.46 -18.15
C LEU A 43 -5.82 -4.92 -18.30
N THR A 44 -5.17 -5.66 -19.21
CA THR A 44 -5.41 -7.09 -19.40
C THR A 44 -5.09 -7.86 -18.12
N HIS A 45 -3.91 -7.66 -17.53
CA HIS A 45 -3.53 -8.32 -16.29
C HIS A 45 -4.39 -7.88 -15.09
N LEU A 46 -4.78 -6.60 -15.02
CA LEU A 46 -5.67 -6.11 -13.97
C LEU A 46 -7.05 -6.78 -14.07
N SER A 47 -7.60 -6.91 -15.28
CA SER A 47 -8.89 -7.57 -15.51
C SER A 47 -8.87 -9.05 -15.11
N GLN A 48 -7.73 -9.72 -15.27
CA GLN A 48 -7.54 -11.12 -14.89
C GLN A 48 -7.36 -11.31 -13.38
N SER A 49 -6.77 -10.34 -12.68
CA SER A 49 -6.57 -10.41 -11.23
C SER A 49 -7.83 -10.06 -10.44
N LEU A 50 -8.76 -9.32 -11.05
CA LEU A 50 -10.02 -8.91 -10.45
C LEU A 50 -11.14 -9.91 -10.77
N GLN A 51 -11.94 -10.22 -9.76
CA GLN A 51 -13.18 -10.98 -9.90
C GLN A 51 -14.36 -10.03 -9.72
N ASP A 52 -15.23 -9.96 -10.73
CA ASP A 52 -16.37 -9.04 -10.77
C ASP A 52 -17.70 -9.81 -10.65
N PRO A 53 -18.21 -10.01 -9.42
CA PRO A 53 -19.42 -10.80 -9.19
C PRO A 53 -20.68 -10.15 -9.78
N ASN A 54 -20.72 -8.81 -9.83
CA ASN A 54 -21.88 -8.06 -10.29
C ASN A 54 -21.86 -7.79 -11.80
N ARG A 55 -20.81 -8.25 -12.51
CA ARG A 55 -20.59 -7.96 -13.93
C ARG A 55 -20.67 -6.46 -14.21
N SER A 56 -20.07 -5.65 -13.36
CA SER A 56 -19.98 -4.19 -13.51
C SER A 56 -18.98 -3.78 -14.60
N LEU A 57 -17.96 -4.61 -14.84
CA LEU A 57 -16.88 -4.39 -15.81
C LEU A 57 -17.22 -5.01 -17.19
N LYS A 58 -18.46 -4.86 -17.67
CA LYS A 58 -18.92 -5.52 -18.93
C LYS A 58 -18.10 -5.14 -20.16
N ASN A 59 -17.62 -3.88 -20.19
CA ASN A 59 -16.86 -3.34 -21.31
C ASN A 59 -15.35 -3.59 -21.17
N TRP A 60 -14.89 -4.34 -20.18
CA TRP A 60 -13.47 -4.66 -19.99
C TRP A 60 -13.10 -5.88 -20.83
N THR A 61 -12.80 -5.63 -22.10
CA THR A 61 -12.47 -6.67 -23.08
C THR A 61 -11.14 -6.37 -23.77
N LYS A 62 -10.51 -7.40 -24.36
CA LYS A 62 -9.23 -7.24 -25.06
C LYS A 62 -9.28 -6.16 -26.16
N SER A 63 -10.38 -6.07 -26.91
CA SER A 63 -10.57 -5.06 -27.95
C SER A 63 -10.64 -3.63 -27.39
N THR A 64 -11.28 -3.44 -26.24
CA THR A 64 -11.35 -2.14 -25.56
C THR A 64 -10.04 -1.75 -24.87
N PHE A 65 -9.18 -2.71 -24.51
CA PHE A 65 -7.87 -2.42 -23.94
C PHE A 65 -6.86 -1.96 -24.99
N ALA A 66 -6.99 -2.40 -26.24
CA ALA A 66 -6.14 -1.96 -27.34
C ALA A 66 -6.34 -0.48 -27.68
N ASN A 67 -7.55 0.07 -27.47
CA ASN A 67 -7.85 1.50 -27.62
C ASN A 67 -8.78 1.95 -26.48
N PRO A 68 -8.23 2.19 -25.28
CA PRO A 68 -9.04 2.47 -24.09
C PRO A 68 -9.68 3.86 -24.13
N CYS A 69 -9.19 4.76 -24.98
CA CYS A 69 -9.56 6.17 -24.98
C CYS A 69 -10.17 6.60 -26.32
N SER A 70 -11.28 7.33 -26.24
CA SER A 70 -11.93 8.04 -27.35
C SER A 70 -11.94 9.54 -27.02
N GLY A 71 -10.83 10.21 -27.34
CA GLY A 71 -10.59 11.60 -26.94
C GLY A 71 -10.40 11.74 -25.41
N PHE A 72 -11.29 12.51 -24.76
CA PHE A 72 -11.29 12.71 -23.30
C PHE A 72 -12.13 11.67 -22.54
N THR A 73 -12.82 10.78 -23.24
CA THR A 73 -13.74 9.79 -22.64
C THR A 73 -13.23 8.37 -22.86
N SER A 74 -13.60 7.44 -21.98
CA SER A 74 -13.30 6.01 -22.11
C SER A 74 -14.60 5.20 -22.07
N TYR A 75 -14.65 4.12 -22.84
CA TYR A 75 -15.73 3.12 -22.76
C TYR A 75 -15.55 2.16 -21.58
N LEU A 76 -14.36 2.17 -20.96
CA LEU A 76 -14.04 1.37 -19.79
C LEU A 76 -14.67 2.04 -18.57
N GLN A 77 -15.47 1.26 -17.84
CA GLN A 77 -16.05 1.70 -16.57
C GLN A 77 -14.95 2.22 -15.65
N GLY A 78 -15.08 3.46 -15.18
CA GLY A 78 -14.17 4.06 -14.22
C GLY A 78 -12.86 4.63 -14.79
N ALA A 79 -12.57 4.44 -16.07
CA ALA A 79 -11.37 5.00 -16.69
C ALA A 79 -11.63 6.43 -17.20
N THR A 80 -10.67 7.33 -17.00
CA THR A 80 -10.66 8.67 -17.57
C THR A 80 -9.38 8.89 -18.35
N CYS A 81 -9.53 9.49 -19.54
CA CYS A 81 -8.44 9.65 -20.48
C CYS A 81 -7.97 11.09 -20.57
N ASN A 82 -6.67 11.27 -20.74
CA ASN A 82 -6.04 12.53 -21.08
C ASN A 82 -5.00 12.27 -22.17
N ASN A 83 -5.05 13.05 -23.26
CA ASN A 83 -4.20 12.86 -24.45
C ASN A 83 -4.22 11.41 -24.99
N GLY A 84 -5.38 10.75 -24.93
CA GLY A 84 -5.58 9.39 -25.42
C GLY A 84 -4.94 8.27 -24.58
N ARG A 85 -4.44 8.57 -23.38
CA ARG A 85 -4.01 7.56 -22.38
C ARG A 85 -4.84 7.66 -21.10
N ILE A 86 -4.99 6.55 -20.40
CA ILE A 86 -5.66 6.55 -19.09
C ILE A 86 -4.75 7.28 -18.10
N TYR A 87 -5.31 8.25 -17.39
CA TYR A 87 -4.60 8.94 -16.29
C TYR A 87 -5.34 8.79 -14.96
N LYS A 88 -6.62 8.43 -14.97
CA LYS A 88 -7.39 8.13 -13.76
C LYS A 88 -8.18 6.84 -13.95
N LEU A 89 -8.13 5.99 -12.93
CA LEU A 89 -8.90 4.76 -12.85
C LEU A 89 -9.61 4.72 -11.49
N SER A 90 -10.94 4.78 -11.51
CA SER A 90 -11.79 4.73 -10.30
C SER A 90 -12.82 3.63 -10.42
N LEU A 91 -12.64 2.57 -9.64
CA LEU A 91 -13.49 1.37 -9.57
C LEU A 91 -14.11 1.24 -8.17
N THR A 92 -14.57 2.35 -7.60
CA THR A 92 -15.15 2.37 -6.25
C THR A 92 -16.46 1.60 -6.17
N SER A 93 -16.69 0.90 -5.06
CA SER A 93 -18.01 0.33 -4.70
C SER A 93 -18.58 -0.68 -5.71
N LEU A 94 -17.72 -1.42 -6.41
CA LEU A 94 -18.13 -2.41 -7.42
C LEU A 94 -18.19 -3.85 -6.88
N SER A 95 -17.97 -4.04 -5.56
CA SER A 95 -17.90 -5.35 -4.92
C SER A 95 -16.84 -6.27 -5.53
N LEU A 96 -15.77 -5.69 -6.10
CA LEU A 96 -14.69 -6.41 -6.74
C LEU A 96 -13.93 -7.26 -5.72
N ARG A 97 -13.53 -8.46 -6.13
CA ARG A 97 -12.67 -9.38 -5.36
C ARG A 97 -11.36 -9.62 -6.13
N GLY A 98 -10.46 -10.41 -5.56
CA GLY A 98 -9.15 -10.71 -6.16
C GLY A 98 -8.07 -9.84 -5.56
N SER A 99 -7.01 -9.55 -6.31
CA SER A 99 -5.85 -8.78 -5.83
C SER A 99 -5.43 -7.68 -6.80
N ILE A 100 -4.65 -6.71 -6.30
CA ILE A 100 -4.03 -5.68 -7.12
C ILE A 100 -2.86 -6.33 -7.88
N SER A 101 -2.96 -6.38 -9.21
CA SER A 101 -1.90 -6.95 -10.05
C SER A 101 -0.65 -6.06 -10.04
N PRO A 102 0.57 -6.60 -9.86
CA PRO A 102 1.82 -5.86 -10.00
C PRO A 102 1.98 -5.20 -11.38
N PHE A 103 1.39 -5.78 -12.42
CA PHE A 103 1.39 -5.25 -13.78
C PHE A 103 0.63 -3.92 -13.93
N LEU A 104 -0.13 -3.51 -12.91
CA LEU A 104 -0.72 -2.17 -12.84
C LEU A 104 0.34 -1.07 -12.94
N ALA A 105 1.57 -1.37 -12.51
CA ALA A 105 2.75 -0.51 -12.63
C ALA A 105 3.09 -0.11 -14.08
N ASN A 106 2.63 -0.86 -15.09
CA ASN A 106 2.89 -0.57 -16.50
C ASN A 106 2.00 0.55 -17.05
N CYS A 107 0.91 0.91 -16.36
CA CYS A 107 0.07 2.05 -16.69
C CYS A 107 0.75 3.37 -16.28
N THR A 108 1.91 3.69 -16.87
CA THR A 108 2.82 4.78 -16.41
C THR A 108 2.23 6.20 -16.43
N ASN A 109 1.17 6.43 -17.20
CA ASN A 109 0.46 7.71 -17.24
C ASN A 109 -0.57 7.88 -16.11
N LEU A 110 -0.76 6.86 -15.27
CA LEU A 110 -1.75 6.90 -14.18
C LEU A 110 -1.34 7.91 -13.10
N GLN A 111 -2.25 8.84 -12.82
CA GLN A 111 -2.14 9.89 -11.82
C GLN A 111 -3.10 9.67 -10.65
N ALA A 112 -4.22 8.97 -10.87
CA ALA A 112 -5.17 8.67 -9.81
C ALA A 112 -5.65 7.22 -9.91
N LEU A 113 -5.45 6.46 -8.84
CA LEU A 113 -5.96 5.11 -8.68
C LEU A 113 -6.89 5.07 -7.47
N ASP A 114 -8.14 4.68 -7.71
CA ASP A 114 -9.15 4.52 -6.69
C ASP A 114 -9.83 3.16 -6.84
N LEU A 115 -9.54 2.26 -5.91
CA LEU A 115 -10.14 0.92 -5.80
C LEU A 115 -10.93 0.78 -4.50
N SER A 116 -11.34 1.90 -3.89
CA SER A 116 -11.94 1.91 -2.56
C SER A 116 -13.29 1.19 -2.49
N SER A 117 -13.69 0.80 -1.28
CA SER A 117 -14.99 0.16 -1.03
C SER A 117 -15.23 -1.11 -1.85
N ASN A 118 -14.22 -2.00 -1.90
CA ASN A 118 -14.31 -3.30 -2.54
C ASN A 118 -13.91 -4.43 -1.56
N PHE A 119 -13.77 -5.65 -2.07
CA PHE A 119 -13.34 -6.83 -1.31
C PHE A 119 -11.98 -7.34 -1.79
N ILE A 120 -11.10 -6.44 -2.24
CA ILE A 120 -9.77 -6.78 -2.76
C ILE A 120 -8.90 -7.27 -1.60
N THR A 121 -8.18 -8.36 -1.82
CA THR A 121 -7.28 -9.02 -0.88
C THR A 121 -5.84 -9.01 -1.38
N GLY A 122 -4.92 -9.55 -0.58
CA GLY A 122 -3.50 -9.60 -0.90
C GLY A 122 -2.74 -8.31 -0.54
N PRO A 123 -1.44 -8.25 -0.85
CA PRO A 123 -0.62 -7.09 -0.53
C PRO A 123 -0.79 -5.93 -1.51
N ILE A 124 -0.39 -4.73 -1.06
CA ILE A 124 -0.14 -3.61 -1.96
C ILE A 124 1.17 -3.92 -2.70
N PRO A 125 1.16 -4.05 -4.05
CA PRO A 125 2.37 -4.38 -4.80
C PRO A 125 3.42 -3.27 -4.71
N ALA A 126 4.68 -3.64 -4.46
CA ALA A 126 5.78 -2.68 -4.39
C ALA A 126 6.08 -2.06 -5.76
N GLU A 127 5.72 -2.76 -6.84
CA GLU A 127 5.86 -2.35 -8.24
C GLU A 127 5.10 -1.07 -8.57
N LEU A 128 4.09 -0.68 -7.76
CA LEU A 128 3.41 0.61 -7.89
C LEU A 128 4.37 1.81 -7.83
N GLN A 129 5.59 1.61 -7.32
CA GLN A 129 6.68 2.59 -7.39
C GLN A 129 6.96 3.14 -8.80
N SER A 130 6.65 2.35 -9.85
CA SER A 130 6.89 2.75 -11.25
C SER A 130 5.86 3.77 -11.75
N LEU A 131 4.76 3.96 -11.01
CA LEU A 131 3.75 4.97 -11.30
C LEU A 131 4.22 6.35 -10.82
N VAL A 132 5.28 6.85 -11.44
CA VAL A 132 5.96 8.09 -11.01
C VAL A 132 5.03 9.30 -10.99
N ASN A 133 3.98 9.32 -11.82
CA ASN A 133 3.00 10.40 -11.92
C ASN A 133 1.82 10.26 -10.94
N LEU A 134 1.78 9.21 -10.13
CA LEU A 134 0.67 8.93 -9.22
C LEU A 134 0.56 10.02 -8.14
N ALA A 135 -0.58 10.70 -8.12
CA ALA A 135 -0.92 11.77 -7.18
C ALA A 135 -1.97 11.32 -6.15
N VAL A 136 -2.86 10.40 -6.52
CA VAL A 136 -3.92 9.89 -5.63
C VAL A 136 -3.89 8.37 -5.63
N LEU A 137 -3.74 7.79 -4.44
CA LEU A 137 -3.88 6.36 -4.19
C LEU A 137 -4.95 6.15 -3.11
N ASN A 138 -6.14 5.70 -3.52
CA ASN A 138 -7.21 5.34 -2.61
C ASN A 138 -7.50 3.84 -2.70
N LEU A 139 -7.14 3.11 -1.65
CA LEU A 139 -7.37 1.67 -1.50
C LEU A 139 -8.22 1.37 -0.25
N SER A 140 -8.89 2.39 0.29
CA SER A 140 -9.65 2.27 1.53
C SER A 140 -10.80 1.28 1.46
N SER A 141 -11.25 0.81 2.63
CA SER A 141 -12.41 -0.09 2.78
C SER A 141 -12.28 -1.33 1.90
N ASN A 142 -11.17 -2.06 2.05
CA ASN A 142 -10.86 -3.31 1.37
C ASN A 142 -10.40 -4.37 2.38
N ARG A 143 -9.82 -5.48 1.90
CA ARG A 143 -9.26 -6.56 2.73
C ARG A 143 -7.77 -6.77 2.45
N LEU A 144 -7.05 -5.69 2.13
CA LEU A 144 -5.62 -5.72 1.82
C LEU A 144 -4.82 -6.09 3.06
N GLN A 145 -3.75 -6.87 2.88
CA GLN A 145 -2.93 -7.46 3.93
C GLN A 145 -1.45 -7.15 3.72
N GLY A 146 -0.61 -7.45 4.71
CA GLY A 146 0.83 -7.23 4.61
C GLY A 146 1.23 -5.77 4.85
N PRO A 147 2.53 -5.45 4.67
CA PRO A 147 3.07 -4.13 4.98
C PRO A 147 2.73 -3.09 3.92
N ILE A 148 2.72 -1.82 4.34
CA ILE A 148 2.74 -0.69 3.40
C ILE A 148 4.11 -0.66 2.72
N PRO A 149 4.20 -0.75 1.38
CA PRO A 149 5.49 -0.78 0.70
C PRO A 149 6.22 0.56 0.84
N PRO A 150 7.45 0.60 1.39
CA PRO A 150 8.23 1.84 1.48
C PRO A 150 8.51 2.49 0.12
N GLN A 151 8.49 1.69 -0.95
CA GLN A 151 8.74 2.09 -2.32
C GLN A 151 7.68 3.05 -2.88
N LEU A 152 6.51 3.19 -2.25
CA LEU A 152 5.53 4.23 -2.60
C LEU A 152 6.11 5.64 -2.50
N THR A 153 7.19 5.83 -1.73
CA THR A 153 7.94 7.08 -1.65
C THR A 153 8.52 7.51 -3.01
N LEU A 154 8.74 6.57 -3.93
CA LEU A 154 9.25 6.88 -5.29
C LEU A 154 8.20 7.56 -6.17
N CYS A 155 6.91 7.46 -5.83
CA CYS A 155 5.85 8.21 -6.48
C CYS A 155 5.83 9.65 -5.94
N ALA A 156 6.80 10.46 -6.39
CA ALA A 156 7.08 11.80 -5.85
C ALA A 156 5.90 12.80 -5.92
N TYR A 157 4.90 12.53 -6.77
CA TYR A 157 3.71 13.36 -6.91
C TYR A 157 2.57 12.98 -5.95
N LEU A 158 2.71 11.92 -5.15
CA LEU A 158 1.67 11.48 -4.22
C LEU A 158 1.27 12.62 -3.27
N ASN A 159 0.00 12.97 -3.35
CA ASN A 159 -0.67 14.00 -2.57
C ASN A 159 -1.69 13.38 -1.61
N VAL A 160 -2.32 12.29 -2.01
CA VAL A 160 -3.33 11.57 -1.25
C VAL A 160 -2.98 10.10 -1.19
N ILE A 161 -2.86 9.57 0.03
CA ILE A 161 -2.78 8.13 0.30
C ILE A 161 -3.87 7.80 1.31
N ASP A 162 -4.88 7.05 0.87
CA ASP A 162 -5.95 6.57 1.74
C ASP A 162 -5.97 5.05 1.73
N LEU A 163 -5.64 4.47 2.88
CA LEU A 163 -5.55 3.04 3.13
C LEU A 163 -6.44 2.61 4.30
N HIS A 164 -7.35 3.48 4.76
CA HIS A 164 -8.16 3.20 5.95
C HIS A 164 -9.05 1.97 5.77
N GLN A 165 -9.45 1.32 6.87
CA GLN A 165 -10.31 0.12 6.85
C GLN A 165 -9.76 -1.01 5.96
N ASN A 166 -8.56 -1.49 6.30
CA ASN A 166 -7.95 -2.67 5.67
C ASN A 166 -7.39 -3.61 6.76
N LEU A 167 -6.61 -4.61 6.36
CA LEU A 167 -5.96 -5.57 7.26
C LEU A 167 -4.42 -5.45 7.18
N LEU A 168 -3.90 -4.26 6.86
CA LEU A 168 -2.47 -4.00 6.71
C LEU A 168 -1.74 -4.18 8.03
N THR A 169 -0.54 -4.75 7.98
CA THR A 169 0.30 -5.10 9.14
C THR A 169 1.67 -4.42 9.06
N GLY A 170 2.50 -4.57 10.10
CA GLY A 170 3.83 -3.98 10.13
C GLY A 170 3.83 -2.49 10.48
N THR A 171 4.94 -1.82 10.22
CA THR A 171 5.17 -0.42 10.60
C THR A 171 4.79 0.54 9.47
N ILE A 172 4.48 1.80 9.82
CA ILE A 172 4.36 2.87 8.83
C ILE A 172 5.78 3.21 8.34
N PRO A 173 6.10 3.11 7.04
CA PRO A 173 7.44 3.40 6.55
C PRO A 173 7.81 4.87 6.77
N GLN A 174 8.97 5.12 7.40
CA GLN A 174 9.46 6.48 7.64
C GLN A 174 9.70 7.27 6.34
N GLN A 175 10.00 6.55 5.25
CA GLN A 175 10.24 7.08 3.92
C GLN A 175 9.03 7.87 3.39
N LEU A 176 7.79 7.50 3.77
CA LEU A 176 6.59 8.24 3.35
C LEU A 176 6.59 9.70 3.83
N GLY A 177 7.32 10.01 4.92
CA GLY A 177 7.48 11.39 5.36
C GLY A 177 8.29 12.28 4.40
N LEU A 178 9.06 11.67 3.48
CA LEU A 178 9.80 12.38 2.43
C LEU A 178 8.90 12.90 1.30
N LEU A 179 7.65 12.42 1.21
CA LEU A 179 6.68 12.90 0.24
C LEU A 179 6.23 14.33 0.60
N VAL A 180 6.94 15.33 0.07
CA VAL A 180 6.68 16.75 0.38
C VAL A 180 5.27 17.19 -0.04
N ARG A 181 4.71 16.57 -1.09
CA ARG A 181 3.37 16.90 -1.60
C ARG A 181 2.24 16.24 -0.81
N LEU A 182 2.52 15.23 0.03
CA LEU A 182 1.48 14.47 0.73
C LEU A 182 0.69 15.37 1.68
N SER A 183 -0.57 15.66 1.33
CA SER A 183 -1.49 16.51 2.09
C SER A 183 -2.57 15.71 2.82
N ALA A 184 -2.92 14.53 2.33
CA ALA A 184 -3.88 13.63 2.96
C ALA A 184 -3.28 12.23 3.12
N PHE A 185 -3.33 11.72 4.34
CA PHE A 185 -2.84 10.41 4.72
C PHE A 185 -3.82 9.81 5.73
N ASP A 186 -4.36 8.64 5.43
CA ASP A 186 -5.22 7.89 6.36
C ASP A 186 -4.86 6.40 6.30
N VAL A 187 -4.54 5.85 7.47
CA VAL A 187 -4.24 4.43 7.69
C VAL A 187 -5.05 3.87 8.86
N SER A 188 -6.12 4.57 9.25
CA SER A 188 -6.97 4.19 10.37
C SER A 188 -7.63 2.84 10.14
N ASN A 189 -8.01 2.17 11.22
CA ASN A 189 -8.69 0.88 11.19
C ASN A 189 -7.93 -0.19 10.38
N ASN A 190 -6.65 -0.37 10.71
CA ASN A 190 -5.77 -1.43 10.20
C ASN A 190 -5.17 -2.24 11.36
N LYS A 191 -4.16 -3.07 11.08
CA LYS A 191 -3.39 -3.84 12.07
C LYS A 191 -1.92 -3.38 12.11
N LEU A 192 -1.67 -2.09 11.89
CA LEU A 192 -0.33 -1.52 11.92
C LEU A 192 0.18 -1.43 13.36
N SER A 193 1.50 -1.50 13.51
CA SER A 193 2.19 -1.49 14.80
C SER A 193 3.44 -0.61 14.79
N GLY A 194 3.96 -0.31 15.97
CA GLY A 194 5.19 0.46 16.13
C GLY A 194 4.97 1.98 16.22
N PRO A 195 6.06 2.76 16.21
CA PRO A 195 5.97 4.20 16.34
C PRO A 195 5.50 4.86 15.03
N ILE A 196 4.67 5.91 15.13
CA ILE A 196 4.40 6.81 14.01
C ILE A 196 5.69 7.58 13.67
N PRO A 197 6.18 7.51 12.42
CA PRO A 197 7.39 8.23 12.03
C PRO A 197 7.25 9.73 12.27
N SER A 198 8.24 10.33 12.92
CA SER A 198 8.25 11.77 13.21
C SER A 198 8.17 12.65 11.95
N SER A 199 8.70 12.15 10.82
CA SER A 199 8.61 12.77 9.50
C SER A 199 7.16 12.87 8.95
N LEU A 200 6.26 12.01 9.41
CA LEU A 200 4.83 12.07 9.14
C LEU A 200 4.05 12.77 10.27
N GLY A 201 4.57 12.73 11.50
CA GLY A 201 3.93 13.36 12.65
C GLY A 201 4.02 14.88 12.64
N ASN A 202 5.15 15.48 12.23
CA ASN A 202 5.42 16.90 12.43
C ASN A 202 5.58 17.68 11.11
N ARG A 203 4.83 18.78 10.91
CA ARG A 203 4.92 19.64 9.72
C ARG A 203 5.82 20.86 9.91
N SER A 204 5.96 21.35 11.13
CA SER A 204 6.79 22.47 11.61
C SER A 204 6.15 22.93 12.94
N GLY A 205 6.85 22.81 14.07
CA GLY A 205 6.33 23.17 15.39
C GLY A 205 5.65 22.02 16.16
N SER A 206 4.57 22.33 16.89
CA SER A 206 3.83 21.39 17.77
C SER A 206 2.50 20.90 17.17
N LEU A 207 2.26 21.16 15.88
CA LEU A 207 1.02 20.77 15.19
C LEU A 207 1.21 19.53 14.33
N PRO A 208 0.23 18.60 14.32
CA PRO A 208 0.40 17.36 13.61
C PRO A 208 0.17 17.58 12.12
N ARG A 209 1.02 16.98 11.28
CA ARG A 209 0.87 17.07 9.83
C ARG A 209 -0.44 16.43 9.36
N PHE A 210 -0.84 15.34 10.02
CA PHE A 210 -2.09 14.61 9.78
C PHE A 210 -2.87 14.47 11.09
N ASN A 211 -4.20 14.43 11.02
CA ASN A 211 -5.04 14.33 12.21
C ASN A 211 -4.79 13.00 12.95
N ALA A 212 -4.94 12.98 14.27
CA ALA A 212 -4.89 11.76 15.07
C ALA A 212 -5.88 10.70 14.56
N SER A 213 -7.03 11.13 14.02
CA SER A 213 -8.03 10.25 13.41
C SER A 213 -7.47 9.36 12.32
N SER A 214 -6.51 9.85 11.52
CA SER A 214 -5.85 9.11 10.43
C SER A 214 -5.07 7.87 10.90
N PHE A 215 -4.86 7.71 12.20
CA PHE A 215 -4.06 6.63 12.78
C PHE A 215 -4.86 5.75 13.74
N LEU A 216 -6.09 6.16 14.12
CA LEU A 216 -6.94 5.45 15.07
C LEU A 216 -7.33 4.06 14.56
N GLY A 217 -7.74 3.17 15.46
CA GLY A 217 -8.12 1.80 15.11
C GLY A 217 -6.95 0.83 14.91
N ASN A 218 -5.70 1.31 14.90
CA ASN A 218 -4.50 0.47 14.97
C ASN A 218 -4.08 0.25 16.43
N LYS A 219 -4.28 -0.96 16.96
CA LYS A 219 -4.10 -1.25 18.40
C LYS A 219 -2.67 -1.07 18.91
N GLU A 220 -1.67 -1.35 18.08
CA GLU A 220 -0.25 -1.37 18.45
C GLU A 220 0.55 -0.18 17.91
N LEU A 221 -0.14 0.79 17.30
CA LEU A 221 0.46 2.01 16.78
C LEU A 221 0.51 3.08 17.89
N TYR A 222 1.63 3.78 18.02
CA TYR A 222 1.84 4.75 19.09
C TYR A 222 2.76 5.90 18.67
N GLY A 223 2.83 6.95 19.51
CA GLY A 223 3.64 8.13 19.23
C GLY A 223 2.86 9.20 18.47
N TYR A 224 3.38 10.43 18.46
CA TYR A 224 2.66 11.61 18.01
C TYR A 224 2.13 11.47 16.56
N PRO A 225 0.84 11.75 16.29
CA PRO A 225 -0.14 12.42 17.14
C PRO A 225 -0.90 11.52 18.15
N LEU A 226 -0.65 10.22 18.18
CA LEU A 226 -1.22 9.30 19.17
C LEU A 226 -0.45 9.35 20.50
N PRO A 227 -1.05 8.86 21.61
CA PRO A 227 -0.34 8.68 22.87
C PRO A 227 0.89 7.77 22.70
N PRO A 228 1.94 7.93 23.54
CA PRO A 228 3.07 7.03 23.56
C PRO A 228 2.65 5.61 23.98
N LEU A 229 3.47 4.61 23.64
CA LEU A 229 3.19 3.21 23.97
C LEU A 229 2.98 3.07 25.48
N LYS A 230 1.77 2.68 25.88
CA LYS A 230 1.47 2.35 27.27
C LYS A 230 2.05 0.97 27.56
N THR A 231 3.34 0.89 27.83
CA THR A 231 3.95 -0.36 28.28
C THR A 231 3.27 -0.75 29.59
N LYS A 232 2.54 -1.87 29.58
CA LYS A 232 2.14 -2.53 30.82
C LYS A 232 3.39 -3.16 31.42
N GLY A 233 4.30 -2.33 31.95
CA GLY A 233 5.28 -2.83 32.92
C GLY A 233 4.52 -3.52 34.05
N LEU A 234 5.06 -4.62 34.59
CA LEU A 234 4.50 -5.16 35.82
C LEU A 234 4.45 -4.03 36.84
N SER A 235 3.29 -3.86 37.49
CA SER A 235 3.17 -2.92 38.60
C SER A 235 4.26 -3.23 39.62
N VAL A 236 4.84 -2.20 40.24
CA VAL A 236 5.78 -2.36 41.36
C VAL A 236 5.19 -3.32 42.41
N LEU A 237 3.88 -3.25 42.63
CA LEU A 237 3.16 -4.15 43.53
C LEU A 237 3.18 -5.62 43.07
N ALA A 238 3.12 -5.88 41.76
CA ALA A 238 3.22 -7.24 41.21
C ALA A 238 4.65 -7.79 41.34
N ILE A 239 5.68 -6.95 41.14
CA ILE A 239 7.08 -7.35 41.33
C ILE A 239 7.34 -7.65 42.81
N VAL A 240 6.90 -6.77 43.71
CA VAL A 240 6.99 -6.96 45.17
C VAL A 240 6.22 -8.22 45.60
N GLY A 241 5.03 -8.46 45.04
CA GLY A 241 4.22 -9.64 45.32
C GLY A 241 4.90 -10.95 44.87
N ILE A 242 5.53 -10.97 43.70
CA ILE A 242 6.31 -12.12 43.22
C ILE A 242 7.51 -12.37 44.15
N GLY A 243 8.22 -11.31 44.55
CA GLY A 243 9.35 -11.40 45.48
C GLY A 243 8.95 -11.98 46.84
N LEU A 244 7.93 -11.41 47.48
CA LEU A 244 7.43 -11.87 48.78
C LEU A 244 6.86 -13.30 48.70
N GLY A 245 6.10 -13.61 47.65
CA GLY A 245 5.52 -14.94 47.44
C GLY A 245 6.59 -16.01 47.26
N SER A 246 7.63 -15.73 46.46
CA SER A 246 8.75 -16.64 46.26
C SER A 246 9.57 -16.86 47.55
N GLY A 247 9.83 -15.79 48.32
CA GLY A 247 10.52 -15.89 49.61
C GLY A 247 9.77 -16.73 50.64
N PHE A 248 8.46 -16.54 50.75
CA PHE A 248 7.63 -17.33 51.66
C PHE A 248 7.56 -18.80 51.23
N ALA A 249 7.40 -19.07 49.93
CA ALA A 249 7.41 -20.43 49.40
C ALA A 249 8.75 -21.14 49.67
N SER A 250 9.88 -20.46 49.49
CA SER A 250 11.21 -21.01 49.80
C SER A 250 11.39 -21.32 51.28
N LEU A 251 10.89 -20.46 52.18
CA LEU A 251 10.91 -20.72 53.62
C LEU A 251 10.09 -21.95 54.00
N VAL A 252 8.88 -22.07 53.45
CA VAL A 252 8.00 -23.22 53.71
C VAL A 252 8.62 -24.52 53.19
N LEU A 253 9.18 -24.51 51.98
CA LEU A 253 9.87 -25.67 51.41
C LEU A 253 11.12 -26.06 52.22
N SER A 254 11.91 -25.09 52.68
CA SER A 254 13.07 -25.34 53.52
C SER A 254 12.66 -25.96 54.86
N PHE A 255 11.68 -25.36 55.55
CA PHE A 255 11.23 -25.84 56.86
C PHE A 255 10.63 -27.25 56.77
N THR A 256 9.76 -27.49 55.78
CA THR A 256 9.19 -28.82 55.55
C THR A 256 10.26 -29.86 55.23
N GLY A 257 11.26 -29.51 54.44
CA GLY A 257 12.42 -30.37 54.18
C GLY A 257 13.18 -30.75 55.46
N VAL A 258 13.44 -29.78 56.35
CA VAL A 258 14.09 -30.03 57.64
C VAL A 258 13.25 -30.94 58.54
N CYS A 259 11.93 -30.70 58.64
CA CYS A 259 11.03 -31.54 59.42
C CYS A 259 10.99 -32.99 58.92
N ILE A 260 10.96 -33.18 57.60
CA ILE A 260 11.02 -34.52 56.99
C ILE A 260 12.35 -35.19 57.33
N TRP A 261 13.47 -34.47 57.20
CA TRP A 261 14.79 -34.99 57.51
C TRP A 261 14.91 -35.42 58.98
N LEU A 262 14.49 -34.58 59.93
CA LEU A 262 14.50 -34.91 61.37
C LEU A 262 13.68 -36.18 61.67
N LYS A 263 12.47 -36.28 61.11
CA LYS A 263 11.59 -37.45 61.30
C LYS A 263 12.18 -38.74 60.74
N ILE A 264 12.93 -38.67 59.63
CA ILE A 264 13.66 -39.81 59.08
C ILE A 264 14.81 -40.22 60.01
N THR A 265 15.56 -39.25 60.52
CA THR A 265 16.69 -39.50 61.43
C THR A 265 16.22 -40.15 62.72
N GLU A 266 15.16 -39.65 63.36
CA GLU A 266 14.57 -40.27 64.56
C GLU A 266 14.16 -41.73 64.32
N ARG A 267 13.50 -42.02 63.20
CA ARG A 267 13.12 -43.40 62.85
C ARG A 267 14.32 -44.32 62.65
N LYS A 268 15.42 -43.80 62.08
CA LYS A 268 16.66 -44.57 61.93
C LYS A 268 17.28 -44.89 63.29
N MET A 269 17.37 -43.90 64.18
CA MET A 269 17.91 -44.09 65.53
C MET A 269 17.07 -45.10 66.33
N ALA A 270 15.73 -45.01 66.26
CA ALA A 270 14.83 -45.96 66.93
C ALA A 270 14.95 -47.40 66.37
N LEU A 271 15.23 -47.56 65.07
CA LEU A 271 15.47 -48.88 64.46
C LEU A 271 16.81 -49.47 64.91
N GLU A 272 17.85 -48.64 65.07
CA GLU A 272 19.15 -49.07 65.56
C GLU A 272 19.11 -49.43 67.05
N GLU A 273 18.42 -48.67 67.90
CA GLU A 273 18.19 -49.01 69.31
C GLU A 273 17.41 -50.33 69.48
N GLY A 274 16.40 -50.57 68.64
CA GLY A 274 15.65 -51.84 68.61
C GLY A 274 16.49 -53.05 68.22
N LYS A 275 17.53 -52.86 67.39
CA LYS A 275 18.49 -53.93 67.06
C LYS A 275 19.47 -54.21 68.21
N ILE A 276 19.88 -53.19 68.95
CA ILE A 276 20.83 -53.35 70.07
C ILE A 276 20.19 -54.09 71.24
N THR A 277 18.91 -53.82 71.52
CA THR A 277 18.15 -54.48 72.60
C THR A 277 17.84 -55.95 72.32
N GLN A 278 17.76 -56.38 71.05
CA GLN A 278 17.64 -57.80 70.67
C GLN A 278 18.94 -58.62 70.79
N LEU A 279 20.09 -57.97 71.05
CA LEU A 279 21.41 -58.62 71.14
C LEU A 279 21.90 -58.81 72.58
N MET A 280 21.11 -58.44 73.60
CA MET A 280 21.46 -58.73 75.00
C MET A 280 20.93 -60.12 75.39
N PRO A 281 21.80 -61.07 75.82
CA PRO A 281 21.34 -62.32 76.38
C PRO A 281 20.85 -62.09 77.81
N ASP A 282 19.63 -62.55 78.10
CA ASP A 282 19.11 -62.65 79.47
C ASP A 282 20.02 -63.59 80.27
N TYR A 283 20.59 -63.07 81.37
CA TYR A 283 21.42 -63.80 82.33
C TYR A 283 20.69 -63.94 83.66
#